data_AF-A0A1Z9Q8R0-F1
#
_entry.id   AF-A0A1Z9Q8R0-F1
#
_cell.length_a   1.000
_cell.length_b   1.000
_cell.length_c   1.000
_cell.angle_alpha   90.00
_cell.angle_beta   90.00
_cell.angle_gamma   90.00
#
_symmetry.space_group_name_H-M   'P 1'
#
loop_
_entity.id
_entity.type
_entity.pdbx_description
1 polymer ?
#
loop_
_entity_poly.entity_id
_entity_poly.type
_entity_poly.pdbx_seq_one_letter_code
_entity_poly.pdbx_strand_id
1 'polypeptide(L)'
;MSNSHRMIITSFLTAGTLVMQGCSFDANDFTGRWEGPCVGMNSLGTIGVDPTKGSDSVQTLELVADAAGRLRGSIAWRADSGHDHEQQVVSSDSEDVIGLADLADGSFVLVETEESGTLVGRILSGGRVELLRTQPGIRPVVTASTLERIDD
;
A
#
# COMPACT_ATOMS: atom_id res chain seq x y z
N MET A 1 -15.12 -65.80 43.59
CA MET A 1 -15.25 -65.11 42.28
C MET A 1 -15.22 -63.61 42.57
N SER A 2 -14.11 -62.95 42.24
CA SER A 2 -13.87 -61.52 42.55
C SER A 2 -13.89 -60.75 41.23
N ASN A 3 -14.84 -59.82 41.08
CA ASN A 3 -14.93 -58.96 39.90
C ASN A 3 -14.30 -57.60 40.24
N SER A 4 -13.18 -57.32 39.58
CA SER A 4 -12.47 -56.05 39.65
C SER A 4 -13.05 -55.09 38.61
N HIS A 5 -13.65 -53.98 39.05
CA HIS A 5 -14.12 -52.92 38.17
C HIS A 5 -13.01 -51.90 37.95
N ARG A 6 -12.49 -51.86 36.71
CA ARG A 6 -11.55 -50.86 36.21
C ARG A 6 -12.29 -49.54 35.99
N MET A 7 -11.85 -48.50 36.70
CA MET A 7 -12.27 -47.12 36.51
C MET A 7 -11.51 -46.52 35.32
N ILE A 8 -12.25 -46.09 34.28
CA ILE A 8 -11.69 -45.39 33.11
C ILE A 8 -11.70 -43.89 33.41
N ILE A 9 -10.52 -43.30 33.57
CA ILE A 9 -10.33 -41.85 33.67
C ILE A 9 -10.36 -41.30 32.24
N THR A 10 -11.39 -40.53 31.90
CA THR A 10 -11.48 -39.83 30.61
C THR A 10 -10.96 -38.41 30.82
N SER A 11 -9.73 -38.15 30.39
CA SER A 11 -9.14 -36.81 30.39
C SER A 11 -9.76 -35.97 29.27
N PHE A 12 -10.46 -34.90 29.62
CA PHE A 12 -10.91 -33.89 28.67
C PHE A 12 -9.72 -32.99 28.31
N LEU A 13 -9.23 -33.10 27.07
CA LEU A 13 -8.30 -32.15 26.50
C LEU A 13 -9.11 -30.97 25.94
N THR A 14 -9.20 -29.88 26.70
CA THR A 14 -9.81 -28.64 26.20
C THR A 14 -8.79 -27.95 25.28
N ALA A 15 -8.98 -28.07 23.97
CA ALA A 15 -8.22 -27.30 23.00
C ALA A 15 -8.61 -25.81 23.15
N GLY A 16 -7.77 -25.02 23.80
CA GLY A 16 -7.92 -23.57 23.85
C GLY A 16 -7.74 -22.99 22.46
N THR A 17 -8.82 -22.50 21.87
CA THR A 17 -8.77 -21.71 20.63
C THR A 17 -8.04 -20.41 20.92
N LEU A 18 -6.84 -20.26 20.35
CA LEU A 18 -6.09 -19.02 20.36
C LEU A 18 -6.86 -18.01 19.47
N VAL A 19 -7.59 -17.08 20.07
CA VAL A 19 -8.12 -15.93 19.33
C VAL A 19 -6.93 -15.01 19.06
N MET A 20 -6.33 -15.13 17.88
CA MET A 20 -5.46 -14.07 17.39
C MET A 20 -6.33 -12.84 17.17
N GLN A 21 -6.32 -11.91 18.13
CA GLN A 21 -6.74 -10.53 17.87
C GLN A 21 -5.73 -9.95 16.89
N GLY A 22 -5.98 -10.13 15.59
CA GLY A 22 -5.32 -9.33 14.58
C GLY A 22 -5.62 -7.87 14.88
N CYS A 23 -4.60 -7.00 14.82
CA CYS A 23 -4.88 -5.57 14.71
C CYS A 23 -5.77 -5.38 13.48
N SER A 24 -7.03 -5.00 13.68
CA SER A 24 -7.88 -4.52 12.59
C SER A 24 -7.58 -3.06 12.35
N PHE A 25 -7.44 -2.66 11.09
CA PHE A 25 -7.35 -1.26 10.70
C PHE A 25 -8.76 -0.65 10.65
N ASP A 26 -8.84 0.65 10.83
CA ASP A 26 -10.05 1.42 10.56
C ASP A 26 -9.83 2.44 9.43
N ALA A 27 -10.90 3.07 8.95
CA ALA A 27 -10.85 3.98 7.82
C ALA A 27 -9.88 5.17 8.03
N ASN A 28 -9.66 5.60 9.28
CA ASN A 28 -8.76 6.72 9.55
C ASN A 28 -7.30 6.34 9.31
N ASP A 29 -6.93 5.07 9.42
CA ASP A 29 -5.57 4.60 9.12
C ASP A 29 -5.20 4.85 7.65
N PHE A 30 -6.20 4.80 6.76
CA PHE A 30 -6.07 5.05 5.33
C PHE A 30 -6.39 6.49 4.92
N THR A 31 -6.74 7.37 5.87
CA THR A 31 -7.09 8.78 5.58
C THR A 31 -5.97 9.71 5.99
N GLY A 32 -5.31 10.35 5.03
CA GLY A 32 -4.22 11.28 5.30
C GLY A 32 -3.38 11.56 4.07
N ARG A 33 -2.19 12.10 4.32
CA ARG A 33 -1.21 12.42 3.29
C ARG A 33 0.14 11.80 3.63
N TRP A 34 0.80 11.25 2.63
CA TRP A 34 2.10 10.61 2.75
C TRP A 34 3.04 11.10 1.66
N GLU A 35 4.32 11.19 1.99
CA GLU A 35 5.37 11.59 1.06
C GLU A 35 6.64 10.75 1.30
N GLY A 36 7.35 10.43 0.23
CA GLY A 36 8.62 9.73 0.35
C GLY A 36 9.33 9.56 -0.99
N PRO A 37 10.61 9.17 -0.96
CA PRO A 37 11.34 8.87 -2.18
C PRO A 37 10.70 7.67 -2.89
N CYS A 38 10.68 7.71 -4.23
CA CYS A 38 10.28 6.59 -5.05
C CYS A 38 11.43 6.15 -5.96
N VAL A 39 11.55 4.84 -6.17
CA VAL A 39 12.41 4.28 -7.21
C VAL A 39 11.52 3.80 -8.33
N GLY A 40 11.94 4.03 -9.57
CA GLY A 40 11.16 3.66 -10.74
C GLY A 40 11.96 2.89 -11.77
N MET A 41 11.26 2.27 -12.70
CA MET A 41 11.83 1.70 -13.91
C MET A 41 10.87 1.90 -15.07
N ASN A 42 11.41 2.27 -16.22
CA ASN A 42 10.67 2.32 -17.48
C ASN A 42 11.49 1.71 -18.62
N SER A 43 11.02 1.86 -19.86
CA SER A 43 11.72 1.36 -21.05
C SER A 43 13.12 1.96 -21.28
N LEU A 44 13.47 3.07 -20.63
CA LEU A 44 14.76 3.74 -20.72
C LEU A 44 15.72 3.34 -19.58
N GLY A 45 15.24 2.60 -18.57
CA GLY A 45 16.03 2.12 -17.45
C GLY A 45 15.47 2.57 -16.10
N THR A 46 16.34 2.62 -15.10
CA THR A 46 16.01 3.00 -13.73
C THR A 46 15.78 4.51 -13.60
N ILE A 47 14.71 4.89 -12.89
CA ILE A 47 14.32 6.26 -12.54
C ILE A 47 14.62 6.45 -11.05
N GLY A 48 15.16 7.61 -10.67
CA GLY A 48 15.29 7.97 -9.25
C GLY A 48 16.30 7.11 -8.48
N VAL A 49 17.41 6.71 -9.09
CA VAL A 49 18.51 6.08 -8.34
C VAL A 49 19.84 6.64 -8.84
N ASP A 50 20.34 7.68 -8.18
CA ASP A 50 21.78 7.94 -8.17
C ASP A 50 22.38 7.07 -7.05
N PRO A 51 23.27 6.10 -7.37
CA PRO A 51 23.87 5.22 -6.37
C PRO A 51 24.70 5.97 -5.30
N THR A 52 24.95 7.28 -5.50
CA THR A 52 25.68 8.16 -4.58
C THR A 52 24.79 9.20 -3.87
N LYS A 53 23.56 9.44 -4.33
CA LYS A 53 22.67 10.49 -3.78
C LYS A 53 21.28 10.01 -3.33
N GLY A 54 20.88 8.79 -3.68
CA GLY A 54 19.54 8.27 -3.41
C GLY A 54 18.57 8.58 -4.56
N SER A 55 17.26 8.63 -4.27
CA SER A 55 16.25 9.03 -5.25
C SER A 55 15.97 10.52 -5.17
N ASP A 56 16.15 11.21 -6.29
CA ASP A 56 15.68 12.59 -6.49
C ASP A 56 14.19 12.63 -6.87
N SER A 57 13.55 11.46 -7.03
CA SER A 57 12.13 11.33 -7.31
C SER A 57 11.34 11.17 -6.01
N VAL A 58 10.35 12.03 -5.81
CA VAL A 58 9.46 11.97 -4.65
C VAL A 58 8.05 11.66 -5.11
N GLN A 59 7.38 10.80 -4.36
CA GLN A 59 6.00 10.43 -4.55
C GLN A 59 5.17 10.92 -3.36
N THR A 60 3.99 11.47 -3.65
CA THR A 60 3.03 11.95 -2.67
C THR A 60 1.72 11.21 -2.89
N LEU A 61 1.12 10.68 -1.82
CA LEU A 61 -0.18 10.03 -1.83
C LEU A 61 -1.09 10.78 -0.85
N GLU A 62 -2.29 11.12 -1.28
CA GLU A 62 -3.33 11.66 -0.42
C GLU A 62 -4.58 10.81 -0.57
N LEU A 63 -5.18 10.39 0.53
CA LEU A 63 -6.36 9.53 0.53
C LEU A 63 -7.37 9.95 1.59
N VAL A 64 -8.64 9.72 1.26
CA VAL A 64 -9.77 9.71 2.18
C VAL A 64 -10.47 8.37 2.05
N ALA A 65 -10.66 7.69 3.18
CA ALA A 65 -11.40 6.45 3.26
C ALA A 65 -12.73 6.65 3.96
N ASP A 66 -13.77 5.97 3.48
CA ASP A 66 -15.01 5.84 4.24
C ASP A 66 -15.02 4.59 5.13
N ALA A 67 -16.06 4.45 5.95
CA ALA A 67 -16.22 3.33 6.88
C ALA A 67 -16.31 1.95 6.20
N ALA A 68 -16.53 1.89 4.88
CA ALA A 68 -16.55 0.66 4.10
C ALA A 68 -15.20 0.36 3.42
N GLY A 69 -14.16 1.16 3.67
CA GLY A 69 -12.86 1.03 3.03
C GLY A 69 -12.83 1.50 1.58
N ARG A 70 -13.80 2.31 1.14
CA ARG A 70 -13.76 2.92 -0.20
C ARG A 70 -12.83 4.12 -0.16
N LEU A 71 -11.84 4.13 -1.05
CA LEU A 71 -10.78 5.14 -1.10
C LEU A 71 -11.00 6.11 -2.27
N ARG A 72 -10.72 7.39 -2.02
CA ARG A 72 -10.60 8.45 -3.03
C ARG A 72 -9.43 9.34 -2.67
N GLY A 73 -8.74 9.89 -3.66
CA GLY A 73 -7.70 10.87 -3.41
C GLY A 73 -6.85 11.09 -4.65
N SER A 74 -5.57 11.36 -4.46
CA SER A 74 -4.63 11.65 -5.55
C SER A 74 -3.26 11.04 -5.31
N ILE A 75 -2.57 10.73 -6.41
CA ILE A 75 -1.15 10.39 -6.42
C ILE A 75 -0.40 11.44 -7.23
N ALA A 76 0.75 11.88 -6.72
CA ALA A 76 1.61 12.82 -7.43
C ALA A 76 3.06 12.35 -7.38
N TRP A 77 3.84 12.81 -8.36
CA TRP A 77 5.28 12.63 -8.37
C TRP A 77 6.00 13.93 -8.74
N ARG A 78 7.25 14.07 -8.28
CA ARG A 78 8.19 15.10 -8.73
C ARG A 78 9.56 14.48 -8.99
N ALA A 79 10.20 14.86 -10.09
CA ALA A 79 11.51 14.37 -10.52
C ALA A 79 12.19 15.37 -11.46
N ASP A 80 13.47 15.16 -11.80
CA ASP A 80 14.21 16.02 -12.76
C ASP A 80 13.52 16.07 -14.13
N SER A 81 12.94 14.95 -14.57
CA SER A 81 12.17 14.84 -15.80
C SER A 81 11.26 13.61 -15.77
N GLY A 82 10.05 13.76 -16.27
CA GLY A 82 9.10 12.68 -16.55
C GLY A 82 8.15 13.10 -17.67
N HIS A 83 6.99 12.44 -17.75
CA HIS A 83 5.96 12.78 -18.73
C HIS A 83 4.59 12.82 -18.06
N ASP A 84 3.76 13.77 -18.48
CA ASP A 84 2.36 13.83 -18.10
C ASP A 84 1.49 12.89 -18.97
N HIS A 85 0.19 12.85 -18.68
CA HIS A 85 -0.79 12.06 -19.44
C HIS A 85 -0.88 12.48 -20.93
N GLU A 86 -0.52 13.72 -21.27
CA GLU A 86 -0.43 14.23 -22.64
C GLU A 86 0.92 13.91 -23.34
N GLN A 87 1.82 13.21 -22.66
CA GLN A 87 3.18 12.87 -23.11
C GLN A 87 4.12 14.07 -23.23
N GLN A 88 3.81 15.20 -22.60
CA GLN A 88 4.71 16.35 -22.51
C GLN A 88 5.76 16.11 -21.43
N VAL A 89 6.97 16.65 -21.64
CA VAL A 89 8.04 16.55 -20.63
C VAL A 89 7.75 17.53 -19.50
N VAL A 90 7.56 17.01 -18.29
CA VAL A 90 7.28 17.78 -17.08
C VAL A 90 8.17 17.30 -15.93
N SER A 91 8.35 18.13 -14.89
CA SER A 91 9.09 17.77 -13.67
C SER A 91 8.20 17.26 -12.54
N SER A 92 6.88 17.29 -12.73
CA SER A 92 5.89 16.80 -11.78
C SER A 92 4.57 16.59 -12.48
N ASP A 93 3.79 15.63 -12.00
CA ASP A 93 2.41 15.45 -12.40
C ASP A 93 1.59 14.88 -11.22
N SER A 94 0.26 14.98 -11.31
CA SER A 94 -0.67 14.48 -10.31
C SER A 94 -1.91 13.90 -10.98
N GLU A 95 -2.47 12.87 -10.36
CA GLU A 95 -3.64 12.18 -10.88
C GLU A 95 -4.59 11.75 -9.77
N ASP A 96 -5.90 11.83 -10.04
CA ASP A 96 -6.95 11.31 -9.17
C ASP A 96 -6.96 9.77 -9.17
N VAL A 97 -7.17 9.21 -7.98
CA VAL A 97 -7.25 7.75 -7.75
C VAL A 97 -8.52 7.36 -7.00
N ILE A 98 -8.99 6.14 -7.28
CA ILE A 98 -10.05 5.47 -6.51
C ILE A 98 -9.62 4.07 -6.13
N GLY A 99 -10.17 3.53 -5.05
CA GLY A 99 -9.79 2.17 -4.66
C GLY A 99 -10.55 1.57 -3.50
N LEU A 100 -10.01 0.46 -3.00
CA LEU A 100 -10.56 -0.32 -1.89
C LEU A 100 -9.43 -0.72 -0.93
N ALA A 101 -9.72 -0.59 0.36
CA ALA A 101 -8.90 -1.08 1.46
C ALA A 101 -9.44 -2.39 2.01
N ASP A 102 -8.53 -3.31 2.34
CA ASP A 102 -8.81 -4.43 3.23
C ASP A 102 -8.49 -4.00 4.67
N LEU A 103 -9.54 -3.71 5.43
CA LEU A 103 -9.44 -3.31 6.83
C LEU A 103 -8.92 -4.43 7.75
N ALA A 104 -8.90 -5.69 7.28
CA ALA A 104 -8.41 -6.80 8.08
C ALA A 104 -6.87 -6.84 8.15
N ASP A 105 -6.18 -6.41 7.10
CA ASP A 105 -4.72 -6.54 6.98
C ASP A 105 -3.97 -5.25 6.60
N GLY A 106 -4.70 -4.15 6.38
CA GLY A 106 -4.10 -2.86 6.07
C GLY A 106 -3.71 -2.69 4.60
N SER A 107 -3.97 -3.68 3.75
CA SER A 107 -3.69 -3.60 2.31
C SER A 107 -4.73 -2.77 1.56
N PHE A 108 -4.35 -2.24 0.41
CA PHE A 108 -5.26 -1.52 -0.47
C PHE A 108 -4.84 -1.63 -1.93
N VAL A 109 -5.80 -1.40 -2.81
CA VAL A 109 -5.58 -1.26 -4.25
C VAL A 109 -6.21 0.04 -4.70
N LEU A 110 -5.47 0.79 -5.52
CA LEU A 110 -5.93 2.01 -6.18
C LEU A 110 -5.81 1.84 -7.69
N VAL A 111 -6.67 2.54 -8.42
CA VAL A 111 -6.53 2.74 -9.86
C VAL A 111 -6.53 4.24 -10.15
N GLU A 112 -5.65 4.59 -11.07
CA GLU A 112 -5.60 5.89 -11.73
C GLU A 112 -6.83 6.07 -12.63
N THR A 113 -7.29 7.30 -12.80
CA THR A 113 -8.59 7.61 -13.43
C THR A 113 -8.46 8.20 -14.84
N GLU A 114 -7.30 8.75 -15.16
CA GLU A 114 -6.90 9.33 -16.45
C GLU A 114 -5.89 8.43 -17.17
N GLU A 115 -4.99 7.78 -16.45
CA GLU A 115 -4.02 6.82 -16.94
C GLU A 115 -4.36 5.37 -16.52
N SER A 116 -3.76 4.39 -17.21
CA SER A 116 -4.00 2.97 -16.93
C SER A 116 -3.18 2.44 -15.75
N GLY A 117 -2.85 3.27 -14.76
CA GLY A 117 -2.05 2.83 -13.62
C GLY A 117 -2.85 2.09 -12.56
N THR A 118 -2.18 1.15 -11.91
CA THR A 118 -2.66 0.44 -10.74
C THR A 118 -1.64 0.58 -9.64
N LEU A 119 -2.11 0.86 -8.42
CA LEU A 119 -1.27 0.89 -7.24
C LEU A 119 -1.73 -0.18 -6.25
N VAL A 120 -0.78 -0.88 -5.66
CA VAL A 120 -1.01 -1.83 -4.57
C VAL A 120 -0.18 -1.36 -3.39
N GLY A 121 -0.80 -1.19 -2.24
CA GLY A 121 -0.10 -0.72 -1.06
C GLY A 121 -0.57 -1.38 0.23
N ARG A 122 0.13 -1.06 1.31
CA ARG A 122 -0.17 -1.51 2.66
C ARG A 122 0.23 -0.47 3.69
N ILE A 123 -0.61 -0.25 4.69
CA ILE A 123 -0.27 0.51 5.89
C ILE A 123 0.70 -0.32 6.74
N LEU A 124 1.86 0.25 7.05
CA LEU A 124 2.88 -0.33 7.91
C LEU A 124 2.75 0.20 9.35
N SER A 125 3.46 -0.44 10.28
CA SER A 125 3.62 0.07 11.64
C SER A 125 4.15 1.51 11.62
N GLY A 126 3.55 2.38 12.45
CA GLY A 126 3.90 3.80 12.51
C GLY A 126 3.16 4.66 11.48
N GLY A 127 2.15 4.13 10.79
CA GLY A 127 1.30 4.89 9.86
C GLY A 127 1.95 5.17 8.52
N ARG A 128 3.04 4.48 8.18
CA ARG A 128 3.72 4.58 6.88
C ARG A 128 3.00 3.77 5.82
N VAL A 129 3.26 4.05 4.55
CA VAL A 129 2.68 3.33 3.42
C VAL A 129 3.79 2.67 2.61
N GLU A 130 3.73 1.37 2.39
CA GLU A 130 4.43 0.73 1.27
C GLU A 130 3.54 0.78 0.04
N LEU A 131 4.10 1.16 -1.12
CA LEU A 131 3.34 1.35 -2.34
C LEU A 131 4.13 0.85 -3.55
N LEU A 132 3.47 0.04 -4.38
CA LEU A 132 3.93 -0.39 -5.69
C LEU A 132 2.96 0.15 -6.74
N ARG A 133 3.50 0.73 -7.81
CA ARG A 133 2.72 1.19 -8.96
C ARG A 133 3.12 0.42 -10.21
N THR A 134 2.14 0.10 -11.05
CA THR A 134 2.33 -0.38 -12.41
C THR A 134 1.49 0.47 -13.35
N GLN A 135 2.10 0.97 -14.41
CA GLN A 135 1.43 1.71 -15.47
C GLN A 135 1.86 1.09 -16.81
N PRO A 136 1.02 0.27 -17.44
CA PRO A 136 1.27 -0.22 -18.79
C PRO A 136 1.07 0.93 -19.80
N GLY A 137 1.65 0.79 -20.99
CA GLY A 137 1.48 1.77 -22.07
C GLY A 137 2.65 1.79 -23.03
N ILE A 138 2.73 2.84 -23.84
CA ILE A 138 3.85 3.07 -24.77
C ILE A 138 5.16 3.28 -24.00
N ARG A 139 5.06 3.86 -22.80
CA ARG A 139 6.16 4.08 -21.88
C ARG A 139 5.79 3.43 -20.55
N PRO A 140 5.94 2.11 -20.43
CA PRO A 140 5.54 1.42 -19.21
C PRO A 140 6.39 1.93 -18.05
N VAL A 141 5.75 2.13 -16.90
CA VAL A 141 6.42 2.55 -15.67
C VAL A 141 6.04 1.59 -14.55
N VAL A 142 7.04 1.23 -13.74
CA VAL A 142 6.81 0.61 -12.43
C VAL A 142 7.54 1.43 -11.38
N THR A 143 6.91 1.66 -10.22
CA THR A 143 7.56 2.34 -9.10
C THR A 143 7.37 1.58 -7.80
N ALA A 144 8.30 1.79 -6.88
CA ALA A 144 8.22 1.34 -5.50
C ALA A 144 8.58 2.50 -4.57
N SER A 145 7.83 2.67 -3.49
CA SER A 145 8.06 3.72 -2.51
C SER A 145 7.62 3.29 -1.13
N THR A 146 8.35 3.76 -0.11
CA THR A 146 7.89 3.76 1.28
C THR A 146 7.65 5.21 1.67
N LEU A 147 6.40 5.55 1.92
CA LEU A 147 5.96 6.90 2.18
C LEU A 147 5.75 7.11 3.68
N GLU A 148 6.28 8.22 4.18
CA GLU A 148 6.09 8.65 5.56
C GLU A 148 4.83 9.53 5.62
N ARG A 149 4.04 9.38 6.69
CA ARG A 149 2.89 10.25 6.89
C ARG A 149 3.40 11.67 7.15
N ILE A 150 2.78 12.65 6.50
CA ILE A 150 3.05 14.06 6.75
C ILE A 150 1.82 14.69 7.39
N ASP A 151 2.06 15.43 8.46
CA ASP A 151 1.02 16.24 9.09
C ASP A 151 0.80 17.49 8.23
N ASP A 152 -0.46 17.89 8.09
CA ASP A 152 -0.85 19.14 7.41
C ASP A 152 -0.51 20.39 8.24
#